data_AF-A0AB40BQJ3-F1
#
_entry.id   AF-A0AB40BQJ3-F1
#
_cell.length_a   1.000
_cell.length_b   1.000
_cell.length_c   1.000
_cell.angle_alpha   90.00
_cell.angle_beta   90.00
_cell.angle_gamma   90.00
#
_symmetry.space_group_name_H-M   'P 1'
#
loop_
_entity.id
_entity.type
_entity.pdbx_description
1 polymer ?
#
loop_
_entity_poly.entity_id
_entity_poly.type
_entity_poly.pdbx_seq_one_letter_code
_entity_poly.pdbx_strand_id
1 'polypeptide(L)'
;MAEFAGVSVSDISASASGQQPFVAAACFDPGQLRLRLPDSVEIRFDLKTAQVLRLSAVTLLFVTGESKSGNEDKNSFSRALKFEFGTENESRDFCSAVEKCRHGSLENGTVIVHKSKFDDKIESTSAKMYFHYYGQLLHQQNMLQDYVRTGTYYAAVVENRIDFHGRVVVDVGAGSGILSLFAAQAGAKHVYAVEASEMAEYARKLIDGNPSLRERITVVKGKVEEIDLPEKADILISEPMGTLLVNERMLESYVIARDRFLVSNGKMFPSIGRIHMAPFSDEYLYVEIANKALFWQQQNYYGVNLTSLYGSAFQGYFSQPVVDAFDPRLLVSPPTFHTLNFTNMKEEELYEIDIPLNYTATVGTRVHGLACWFDVLFDGSSVQRWLSTAPGSPTTHWYQLRCVLSQPLYVMAGQEITGRLLLVAHSAQSYTINLTLSVKMWGPGAEQGGILQTSTGKLDLKEPYYRLSQPQPYAWAQDQQQPQQQISSLQDLSPQIQDAVDPALMQQSSPNSTAL
;
A
#
# COMPACT_ATOMS: atom_id res chain seq x y z
N MET A 1 -26.04 -26.82 23.63
CA MET A 1 -26.58 -25.66 24.34
C MET A 1 -25.46 -25.08 25.18
N ALA A 2 -25.10 -23.81 24.98
CA ALA A 2 -24.17 -23.12 25.86
C ALA A 2 -24.96 -22.58 27.06
N GLU A 3 -24.45 -22.76 28.27
CA GLU A 3 -25.03 -22.24 29.51
C GLU A 3 -23.98 -21.38 30.22
N PHE A 4 -24.34 -20.13 30.53
CA PHE A 4 -23.49 -19.19 31.25
C PHE A 4 -24.09 -18.98 32.63
N ALA A 5 -23.37 -19.41 33.66
CA ALA A 5 -23.76 -19.19 35.04
C ALA A 5 -23.29 -17.81 35.50
N GLY A 6 -24.14 -17.06 36.20
CA GLY A 6 -23.69 -15.90 36.96
C GLY A 6 -23.63 -14.57 36.19
N VAL A 7 -24.40 -14.40 35.12
CA VAL A 7 -24.37 -13.15 34.33
C VAL A 7 -25.15 -12.05 35.05
N SER A 8 -24.54 -10.88 35.27
CA SER A 8 -25.20 -9.71 35.85
C SER A 8 -26.05 -9.02 34.79
N VAL A 9 -27.35 -8.88 35.06
CA VAL A 9 -28.34 -8.34 34.12
C VAL A 9 -29.14 -7.23 34.78
N SER A 10 -29.32 -6.11 34.08
CA SER A 10 -30.17 -4.99 34.52
C SER A 10 -31.24 -4.70 33.46
N ASP A 11 -32.50 -4.57 33.87
CA ASP A 11 -33.57 -4.10 32.99
C ASP A 11 -33.59 -2.57 32.98
N ILE A 12 -33.33 -1.98 31.82
CA ILE A 12 -33.22 -0.53 31.62
C ILE A 12 -34.37 0.03 30.79
N SER A 13 -35.46 -0.72 30.63
CA SER A 13 -36.67 -0.25 29.96
C SER A 13 -37.34 0.90 30.73
N ALA A 14 -38.06 1.77 30.01
CA ALA A 14 -38.65 3.01 30.56
C ALA A 14 -39.66 2.77 31.72
N SER A 15 -40.19 1.55 31.85
CA SER A 15 -41.08 1.13 32.95
C SER A 15 -40.35 0.49 34.15
N ALA A 16 -39.03 0.30 34.08
CA ALA A 16 -38.22 -0.42 35.07
C ALA A 16 -37.27 0.49 35.89
N SER A 17 -37.50 1.81 35.91
CA SER A 17 -36.65 2.76 36.65
C SER A 17 -36.56 2.37 38.14
N GLY A 18 -35.41 1.82 38.55
CA GLY A 18 -35.12 1.46 39.95
C GLY A 18 -34.88 -0.03 40.25
N GLN A 19 -34.85 -0.93 39.27
CA GLN A 19 -34.51 -2.34 39.53
C GLN A 19 -32.99 -2.53 39.72
N GLN A 20 -32.61 -3.23 40.81
CA GLN A 20 -31.21 -3.63 41.05
C GLN A 20 -30.77 -4.70 40.03
N PRO A 21 -29.48 -4.74 39.65
CA PRO A 21 -28.94 -5.81 38.83
C PRO A 21 -29.20 -7.17 39.49
N PHE A 22 -29.65 -8.13 38.70
CA PHE A 22 -29.87 -9.50 39.14
C PHE A 22 -28.93 -10.46 38.41
N VAL A 23 -28.59 -11.55 39.08
CA VAL A 23 -27.74 -12.60 38.52
C VAL A 23 -28.63 -13.65 37.87
N ALA A 24 -28.42 -13.92 36.59
CA ALA A 24 -29.18 -14.91 35.83
C ALA A 24 -28.27 -15.97 35.21
N ALA A 25 -28.81 -17.18 35.06
CA ALA A 25 -28.22 -18.20 34.20
C ALA A 25 -28.75 -18.03 32.78
N ALA A 26 -27.86 -17.80 31.82
CA ALA A 26 -28.22 -17.62 30.42
C ALA A 26 -28.07 -18.93 29.65
N CYS A 27 -29.15 -19.37 29.01
CA CYS A 27 -29.22 -20.57 28.20
C CYS A 27 -29.58 -20.23 26.76
N PHE A 28 -28.86 -20.82 25.82
CA PHE A 28 -29.04 -20.57 24.40
C PHE A 28 -29.76 -21.73 23.70
N ASP A 29 -30.93 -21.43 23.13
CA ASP A 29 -31.69 -22.31 22.24
C ASP A 29 -31.59 -21.80 20.78
N PRO A 30 -31.94 -22.61 19.78
CA PRO A 30 -31.96 -22.16 18.39
C PRO A 30 -32.84 -20.91 18.20
N GLY A 31 -32.21 -19.78 17.86
CA GLY A 31 -32.89 -18.49 17.68
C GLY A 31 -33.40 -17.81 18.95
N GLN A 32 -33.15 -18.35 20.15
CA GLN A 32 -33.65 -17.76 21.41
C GLN A 32 -32.59 -17.76 22.53
N LEU A 33 -32.60 -16.70 23.33
CA LEU A 33 -31.86 -16.59 24.59
C LEU A 33 -32.87 -16.70 25.75
N ARG A 34 -32.61 -17.62 26.68
CA ARG A 34 -33.38 -17.78 27.92
C ARG A 34 -32.55 -17.35 29.12
N LEU A 35 -33.10 -16.48 29.95
CA LEU A 35 -32.52 -16.12 31.25
C LEU A 35 -33.35 -16.78 32.35
N ARG A 36 -32.73 -17.68 33.12
CA ARG A 36 -33.34 -18.26 34.32
C ARG A 36 -32.93 -17.43 35.54
N LEU A 37 -33.93 -16.88 36.22
CA LEU A 37 -33.75 -16.22 37.51
C LEU A 37 -33.87 -17.25 38.66
N PRO A 38 -33.30 -16.96 39.84
CA PRO A 38 -33.37 -17.83 41.01
C PRO A 38 -34.80 -18.20 41.44
N ASP A 39 -35.79 -17.32 41.20
CA ASP A 39 -37.19 -17.48 41.61
C ASP A 39 -38.07 -18.24 40.59
N SER A 40 -37.46 -19.04 39.71
CA SER A 40 -38.16 -19.81 38.65
C SER A 40 -38.87 -18.97 37.57
N VAL A 41 -38.58 -17.66 37.51
CA VAL A 41 -39.03 -16.80 36.41
C VAL A 41 -38.06 -16.93 35.24
N GLU A 42 -38.59 -17.19 34.05
CA GLU A 42 -37.82 -17.35 32.81
C GLU A 42 -38.10 -16.17 31.88
N ILE A 43 -37.07 -15.43 31.49
CA ILE A 43 -37.18 -14.38 30.48
C ILE A 43 -36.67 -14.93 29.15
N ARG A 44 -37.49 -14.82 28.09
CA ARG A 44 -37.12 -15.26 26.74
C ARG A 44 -36.89 -14.07 25.82
N PHE A 45 -35.81 -14.13 25.06
CA PHE A 45 -35.43 -13.17 24.05
C PHE A 45 -35.36 -13.86 22.70
N ASP A 46 -36.12 -13.35 21.73
CA ASP A 46 -35.97 -13.75 20.33
C ASP A 46 -34.73 -13.05 19.74
N LEU A 47 -33.71 -13.82 19.42
CA LEU A 47 -32.45 -13.31 18.88
C LEU A 47 -32.56 -12.89 17.41
N LYS A 48 -33.66 -13.24 16.72
CA LYS A 48 -33.91 -12.80 15.34
C LYS A 48 -34.32 -11.33 15.26
N THR A 49 -35.02 -10.85 16.28
CA THR A 49 -35.57 -9.48 16.32
C THR A 49 -34.84 -8.56 17.29
N ALA A 50 -33.92 -9.10 18.09
CA ALA A 50 -33.10 -8.32 19.02
C ALA A 50 -31.96 -7.57 18.31
N GLN A 51 -31.74 -6.32 18.72
CA GLN A 51 -30.51 -5.57 18.44
C GLN A 51 -29.54 -5.75 19.61
N VAL A 52 -28.29 -6.08 19.32
CA VAL A 52 -27.22 -6.24 20.31
C VAL A 52 -26.18 -5.15 20.10
N LEU A 53 -25.96 -4.32 21.11
CA LEU A 53 -25.05 -3.19 21.09
C LEU A 53 -23.93 -3.44 22.10
N ARG A 54 -22.67 -3.27 21.69
CA ARG A 54 -21.53 -3.36 22.60
C ARG A 54 -21.24 -1.99 23.19
N LEU A 55 -21.39 -1.84 24.50
CA LEU A 55 -21.15 -0.57 25.19
C LEU A 55 -19.71 -0.45 25.71
N SER A 56 -19.07 -1.59 26.02
CA SER A 56 -17.68 -1.66 26.46
C SER A 56 -17.07 -3.04 26.19
N ALA A 57 -15.83 -3.27 26.61
CA ALA A 57 -15.19 -4.58 26.50
C ALA A 57 -15.91 -5.69 27.30
N VAL A 58 -16.65 -5.31 28.36
CA VAL A 58 -17.35 -6.21 29.31
C VAL A 58 -18.84 -5.90 29.46
N THR A 59 -19.42 -5.07 28.59
CA THR A 59 -20.81 -4.62 28.70
C THR A 59 -21.53 -4.72 27.37
N LEU A 60 -22.69 -5.39 27.36
CA LEU A 60 -23.57 -5.53 26.21
C LEU A 60 -24.97 -4.99 26.53
N LEU A 61 -25.66 -4.50 25.52
CA LEU A 61 -27.04 -4.04 25.60
C LEU A 61 -27.88 -4.78 24.56
N PHE A 62 -28.93 -5.44 25.03
CA PHE A 62 -29.91 -6.13 24.19
C PHE A 62 -31.18 -5.31 24.16
N VAL A 63 -31.68 -5.01 22.97
CA VAL A 63 -32.91 -4.23 22.77
C VAL A 63 -33.85 -5.02 21.88
N THR A 64 -35.10 -5.20 22.30
CA THR A 64 -36.14 -5.88 21.51
C THR A 64 -37.29 -4.95 21.15
N GLY A 65 -37.79 -5.07 19.93
CA GLY A 65 -39.04 -4.44 19.48
C GLY A 65 -40.26 -5.34 19.70
N GLU A 66 -41.43 -4.76 19.89
CA GLU A 66 -42.69 -5.51 19.89
C GLU A 66 -43.07 -5.92 18.45
N SER A 67 -43.38 -7.20 18.24
CA SER A 67 -44.16 -7.61 17.07
C SER A 67 -45.65 -7.41 17.37
N LYS A 68 -46.15 -6.17 17.27
CA LYS A 68 -47.60 -5.94 17.21
C LYS A 68 -48.04 -5.99 15.75
N SER A 69 -48.97 -6.90 15.46
CA SER A 69 -49.64 -6.97 14.17
C SER A 69 -50.36 -5.64 13.88
N GLY A 70 -49.86 -4.90 12.89
CA GLY A 70 -50.59 -3.80 12.24
C GLY A 70 -50.50 -2.43 12.92
N ASN A 71 -49.36 -1.74 12.79
CA ASN A 71 -49.23 -0.37 12.27
C ASN A 71 -47.76 0.06 12.34
N GLU A 72 -47.27 0.75 11.32
CA GLU A 72 -45.89 1.19 11.17
C GLU A 72 -45.56 2.37 12.11
N ASP A 73 -45.01 2.06 13.28
CA ASP A 73 -44.15 2.97 14.05
C ASP A 73 -42.81 2.27 14.32
N LYS A 74 -41.77 2.63 13.55
CA LYS A 74 -40.46 1.94 13.54
C LYS A 74 -39.57 2.19 14.78
N ASN A 75 -40.06 2.85 15.83
CA ASN A 75 -39.23 3.29 16.97
C ASN A 75 -39.86 3.08 18.37
N SER A 76 -40.66 2.04 18.58
CA SER A 76 -41.09 1.65 19.94
C SER A 76 -40.33 0.40 20.43
N PHE A 77 -39.37 0.60 21.33
CA PHE A 77 -38.65 -0.48 22.01
C PHE A 77 -39.43 -0.93 23.25
N SER A 78 -39.66 -2.24 23.39
CA SER A 78 -40.48 -2.78 24.49
C SER A 78 -39.65 -3.23 25.70
N ARG A 79 -38.38 -3.59 25.48
CA ARG A 79 -37.48 -4.02 26.56
C ARG A 79 -36.01 -3.83 26.19
N ALA A 80 -35.22 -3.41 27.16
CA ALA A 80 -33.78 -3.23 27.02
C ALA A 80 -33.08 -3.85 28.24
N LEU A 81 -32.20 -4.81 28.02
CA LEU A 81 -31.42 -5.47 29.07
C LEU A 81 -29.93 -5.19 28.89
N LYS A 82 -29.30 -4.68 29.95
CA LYS A 82 -27.85 -4.51 30.04
C LYS A 82 -27.24 -5.75 30.68
N PHE A 83 -26.22 -6.31 30.03
CA PHE A 83 -25.43 -7.45 30.52
C PHE A 83 -24.03 -6.98 30.88
N GLU A 84 -23.56 -7.37 32.07
CA GLU A 84 -22.23 -7.07 32.58
C GLU A 84 -21.48 -8.37 32.91
N PHE A 85 -20.25 -8.45 32.43
CA PHE A 85 -19.38 -9.64 32.55
C PHE A 85 -18.17 -9.32 33.44
N GLY A 86 -17.64 -10.32 34.14
CA GLY A 86 -16.48 -10.16 35.02
C GLY A 86 -15.18 -9.99 34.23
N THR A 87 -15.10 -10.58 33.03
CA THR A 87 -13.92 -10.50 32.16
C THR A 87 -14.27 -10.27 30.68
N GLU A 88 -13.31 -9.75 29.91
CA GLU A 88 -13.47 -9.61 28.45
C GLU A 88 -13.61 -10.97 27.75
N ASN A 89 -13.04 -12.04 28.31
CA ASN A 89 -13.18 -13.40 27.79
C ASN A 89 -14.64 -13.86 27.89
N GLU A 90 -15.26 -13.70 29.06
CA GLU A 90 -16.68 -14.04 29.28
C GLU A 90 -17.60 -13.26 28.34
N SER A 91 -17.36 -11.96 28.17
CA SER A 91 -18.13 -11.13 27.24
C SER A 91 -17.99 -11.61 25.79
N ARG A 92 -16.78 -11.98 25.36
CA ARG A 92 -16.53 -12.53 24.02
C ARG A 92 -17.19 -13.89 23.81
N ASP A 93 -17.09 -14.78 24.79
CA ASP A 93 -17.69 -16.11 24.72
C ASP A 93 -19.22 -16.01 24.65
N PHE A 94 -19.81 -15.09 25.43
CA PHE A 94 -21.24 -14.81 25.39
C PHE A 94 -21.68 -14.25 24.03
N CYS A 95 -20.96 -13.26 23.48
CA CYS A 95 -21.23 -12.76 22.11
C CYS A 95 -21.13 -13.87 21.06
N SER A 96 -20.13 -14.74 21.16
CA SER A 96 -19.97 -15.86 20.24
C SER A 96 -21.16 -16.82 20.31
N ALA A 97 -21.69 -17.09 21.50
CA ALA A 97 -22.88 -17.92 21.67
C ALA A 97 -24.15 -17.26 21.07
N VAL A 98 -24.30 -15.95 21.23
CA VAL A 98 -25.41 -15.18 20.63
C VAL A 98 -25.40 -15.29 19.11
N GLU A 99 -24.25 -15.03 18.48
CA GLU A 99 -24.13 -15.09 17.01
C GLU A 99 -24.34 -16.51 16.46
N LYS A 100 -23.82 -17.53 17.14
CA LYS A 100 -24.08 -18.95 16.82
C LYS A 100 -25.56 -19.30 16.90
N CYS A 101 -26.33 -18.69 17.80
CA CYS A 101 -27.76 -18.93 17.91
C CYS A 101 -28.61 -18.15 16.91
N ARG A 102 -28.13 -17.01 16.39
CA ARG A 102 -28.80 -16.26 15.30
C ARG A 102 -28.75 -17.02 13.98
N HIS A 103 -27.65 -17.71 13.71
CA HIS A 103 -27.45 -18.52 12.52
C HIS A 103 -27.59 -20.00 12.86
N GLY A 104 -28.81 -20.52 12.76
CA GLY A 104 -29.09 -21.93 13.05
C GLY A 104 -28.33 -22.89 12.14
N SER A 105 -27.12 -23.29 12.55
CA SER A 105 -26.51 -24.61 12.34
C SER A 105 -25.16 -24.62 13.07
N LEU A 106 -24.92 -25.67 13.86
CA LEU A 106 -23.67 -25.92 14.57
C LEU A 106 -22.60 -26.40 13.57
N GLU A 107 -21.59 -25.57 13.31
CA GLU A 107 -20.24 -26.06 13.02
C GLU A 107 -19.27 -25.48 14.06
N ASN A 108 -18.47 -26.36 14.65
CA ASN A 108 -17.48 -26.04 15.66
C ASN A 108 -16.36 -25.17 15.05
N GLY A 109 -16.11 -24.00 15.63
CA GLY A 109 -14.78 -23.38 15.60
C GLY A 109 -14.61 -22.03 14.88
N THR A 110 -15.64 -21.43 14.28
CA THR A 110 -15.45 -20.15 13.57
C THR A 110 -15.86 -18.96 14.43
N VAL A 111 -14.88 -18.20 14.92
CA VAL A 111 -15.09 -16.87 15.48
C VAL A 111 -15.52 -15.96 14.32
N ILE A 112 -16.78 -15.50 14.33
CA ILE A 112 -17.22 -14.43 13.43
C ILE A 112 -16.60 -13.13 13.97
N VAL A 113 -15.36 -12.85 13.56
CA VAL A 113 -14.81 -11.50 13.66
C VAL A 113 -15.63 -10.65 12.70
N HIS A 114 -16.20 -9.53 13.16
CA HIS A 114 -16.80 -8.55 12.26
C HIS A 114 -15.67 -8.00 11.39
N LYS A 115 -15.53 -8.56 10.18
CA LYS A 115 -14.51 -8.14 9.23
C LYS A 115 -14.99 -6.87 8.55
N SER A 116 -14.11 -5.87 8.49
CA SER A 116 -14.36 -4.70 7.64
C SER A 116 -14.19 -5.05 6.17
N LYS A 117 -14.65 -4.16 5.28
CA LYS A 117 -14.37 -4.28 3.84
C LYS A 117 -12.88 -4.50 3.54
N PHE A 118 -12.00 -3.91 4.35
CA PHE A 118 -10.56 -4.10 4.24
C PHE A 118 -10.13 -5.53 4.62
N ASP A 119 -10.61 -6.05 5.76
CA ASP A 119 -10.24 -7.38 6.27
C ASP A 119 -10.79 -8.54 5.43
N ASP A 120 -11.85 -8.31 4.65
CA ASP A 120 -12.38 -9.29 3.70
C ASP A 120 -11.49 -9.47 2.48
N LYS A 121 -10.75 -8.43 2.09
CA LYS A 121 -9.92 -8.42 0.88
C LYS A 121 -8.47 -8.69 1.14
N ILE A 122 -7.98 -8.24 2.29
CA ILE A 122 -6.55 -8.22 2.60
C ILE A 122 -6.22 -9.32 3.60
N GLU A 123 -5.18 -10.10 3.29
CA GLU A 123 -4.66 -11.08 4.23
C GLU A 123 -4.14 -10.39 5.49
N SER A 124 -4.54 -10.91 6.66
CA SER A 124 -4.18 -10.33 7.96
C SER A 124 -2.68 -10.15 8.18
N THR A 125 -1.84 -11.06 7.65
CA THR A 125 -0.37 -10.95 7.73
C THR A 125 0.13 -9.76 6.94
N SER A 126 -0.36 -9.58 5.70
CA SER A 126 -0.02 -8.43 4.86
C SER A 126 -0.43 -7.13 5.53
N ALA A 127 -1.68 -7.05 6.02
CA ALA A 127 -2.19 -5.86 6.72
C ALA A 127 -1.32 -5.48 7.93
N LYS A 128 -0.94 -6.46 8.76
CA LYS A 128 -0.09 -6.23 9.94
C LYS A 128 1.28 -5.69 9.54
N MET A 129 1.92 -6.27 8.52
CA MET A 129 3.23 -5.80 8.04
C MET A 129 3.13 -4.39 7.45
N TYR A 130 2.07 -4.12 6.69
CA TYR A 130 1.79 -2.80 6.11
C TYR A 130 1.66 -1.72 7.20
N PHE A 131 0.76 -1.89 8.17
CA PHE A 131 0.60 -0.90 9.24
C PHE A 131 1.80 -0.82 10.17
N HIS A 132 2.53 -1.92 10.37
CA HIS A 132 3.79 -1.88 11.11
C HIS A 132 4.85 -1.03 10.41
N TYR A 133 5.01 -1.20 9.10
CA TYR A 133 5.93 -0.41 8.27
C TYR A 133 5.58 1.09 8.36
N TYR A 134 4.33 1.47 8.10
CA TYR A 134 3.92 2.87 8.13
C TYR A 134 3.87 3.48 9.54
N GLY A 135 3.87 2.65 10.59
CA GLY A 135 4.02 3.05 11.99
C GLY A 135 5.43 3.48 12.41
N GLN A 136 6.44 3.41 11.52
CA GLN A 136 7.81 3.78 11.83
C GLN A 136 8.17 5.18 11.31
N LEU A 137 8.84 5.99 12.15
CA LEU A 137 9.27 7.34 11.78
C LEU A 137 10.26 7.35 10.60
N LEU A 138 11.09 6.32 10.45
CA LEU A 138 12.05 6.21 9.34
C LEU A 138 11.33 6.24 7.98
N HIS A 139 10.24 5.50 7.84
CA HIS A 139 9.48 5.46 6.60
C HIS A 139 8.72 6.77 6.36
N GLN A 140 8.17 7.38 7.40
CA GLN A 140 7.58 8.72 7.32
C GLN A 140 8.62 9.78 6.90
N GLN A 141 9.84 9.71 7.43
CA GLN A 141 10.93 10.61 7.05
C GLN A 141 11.30 10.46 5.57
N ASN A 142 11.43 9.24 5.06
CA ASN A 142 11.72 9.00 3.64
C ASN A 142 10.67 9.66 2.75
N MET A 143 9.39 9.57 3.14
CA MET A 143 8.27 10.20 2.44
C MET A 143 8.30 11.73 2.52
N LEU A 144 8.66 12.30 3.68
CA LEU A 144 8.74 13.76 3.90
C LEU A 144 9.98 14.41 3.24
N GLN A 145 11.06 13.65 3.07
CA GLN A 145 12.28 14.12 2.40
C GLN A 145 12.16 14.14 0.87
N ASP A 146 11.13 13.49 0.31
CA ASP A 146 10.76 13.68 -1.09
C ASP A 146 10.13 15.08 -1.27
N TYR A 147 10.97 16.07 -1.53
CA TYR A 147 10.56 17.46 -1.67
C TYR A 147 9.61 17.68 -2.86
N VAL A 148 9.70 16.87 -3.92
CA VAL A 148 8.78 16.96 -5.06
C VAL A 148 7.39 16.54 -4.60
N ARG A 149 7.29 15.43 -3.87
CA ARG A 149 6.05 14.97 -3.25
C ARG A 149 5.51 16.00 -2.27
N THR A 150 6.19 16.23 -1.15
CA THR A 150 5.66 17.05 -0.04
C THR A 150 5.46 18.50 -0.48
N GLY A 151 6.36 19.04 -1.30
CA GLY A 151 6.25 20.39 -1.84
C GLY A 151 5.07 20.57 -2.79
N THR A 152 4.77 19.59 -3.64
CA THR A 152 3.61 19.69 -4.55
C THR A 152 2.29 19.61 -3.78
N TYR A 153 2.19 18.75 -2.76
CA TYR A 153 1.02 18.73 -1.86
C TYR A 153 0.85 20.06 -1.12
N TYR A 154 1.93 20.60 -0.58
CA TYR A 154 1.92 21.91 0.06
C TYR A 154 1.41 22.98 -0.91
N ALA A 155 1.99 23.09 -2.11
CA ALA A 155 1.56 24.05 -3.13
C ALA A 155 0.09 23.86 -3.52
N ALA A 156 -0.34 22.61 -3.75
CA ALA A 156 -1.73 22.30 -4.09
C ALA A 156 -2.72 22.81 -3.05
N VAL A 157 -2.40 22.68 -1.76
CA VAL A 157 -3.24 23.16 -0.65
C VAL A 157 -3.17 24.69 -0.51
N VAL A 158 -1.97 25.26 -0.47
CA VAL A 158 -1.76 26.67 -0.09
C VAL A 158 -2.19 27.61 -1.22
N GLU A 159 -1.97 27.24 -2.47
CA GLU A 159 -2.38 28.05 -3.63
C GLU A 159 -3.87 27.93 -3.92
N ASN A 160 -4.52 26.85 -3.47
CA ASN A 160 -5.97 26.69 -3.49
C ASN A 160 -6.59 26.96 -2.12
N ARG A 161 -6.04 27.89 -1.35
CA ARG A 161 -6.52 28.24 0.00
C ARG A 161 -8.03 28.48 0.06
N ILE A 162 -8.63 28.99 -1.01
CA ILE A 162 -10.08 29.23 -1.10
C ILE A 162 -10.93 27.95 -0.98
N ASP A 163 -10.36 26.81 -1.36
CA ASP A 163 -11.01 25.51 -1.23
C ASP A 163 -10.97 25.05 0.24
N PHE A 164 -9.91 25.36 0.99
CA PHE A 164 -9.73 24.90 2.37
C PHE A 164 -10.27 25.86 3.43
N HIS A 165 -10.25 27.17 3.18
CA HIS A 165 -10.57 28.18 4.18
C HIS A 165 -12.01 28.04 4.71
N GLY A 166 -12.15 27.88 6.04
CA GLY A 166 -13.45 27.71 6.69
C GLY A 166 -14.15 26.38 6.39
N ARG A 167 -13.47 25.41 5.74
CA ARG A 167 -14.02 24.11 5.37
C ARG A 167 -13.62 22.99 6.33
N VAL A 168 -14.40 21.91 6.31
CA VAL A 168 -14.08 20.65 6.99
C VAL A 168 -13.29 19.76 6.04
N VAL A 169 -12.17 19.22 6.54
CA VAL A 169 -11.24 18.39 5.76
C VAL A 169 -11.09 17.02 6.41
N VAL A 170 -11.02 15.96 5.59
CA VAL A 170 -10.62 14.63 6.03
C VAL A 170 -9.30 14.27 5.36
N ASP A 171 -8.31 13.92 6.17
CA ASP A 171 -7.00 13.42 5.73
C ASP A 171 -6.95 11.90 5.94
N VAL A 172 -6.97 11.15 4.84
CA VAL A 172 -7.07 9.68 4.87
C VAL A 172 -5.68 9.05 4.83
N GLY A 173 -5.34 8.26 5.84
CA GLY A 173 -3.99 7.73 6.00
C GLY A 173 -3.01 8.85 6.33
N ALA A 174 -3.34 9.65 7.35
CA ALA A 174 -2.67 10.90 7.65
C ALA A 174 -1.16 10.74 7.96
N GLY A 175 -0.70 9.52 8.30
CA GLY A 175 0.68 9.24 8.66
C GLY A 175 1.13 10.17 9.78
N SER A 176 2.20 10.93 9.54
CA SER A 176 2.69 11.95 10.48
C SER A 176 1.74 13.12 10.73
N GLY A 177 0.67 13.29 9.94
CA GLY A 177 -0.27 14.41 10.02
C GLY A 177 0.16 15.65 9.21
N ILE A 178 1.16 15.53 8.33
CA ILE A 178 1.71 16.67 7.59
C ILE A 178 0.68 17.34 6.68
N LEU A 179 -0.17 16.57 5.97
CA LEU A 179 -1.19 17.12 5.08
C LEU A 179 -2.31 17.80 5.88
N SER A 180 -2.66 17.22 7.03
CA SER A 180 -3.56 17.85 8.00
C SER A 180 -3.05 19.21 8.48
N LEU A 181 -1.75 19.33 8.76
CA LEU A 181 -1.14 20.61 9.14
C LEU A 181 -1.19 21.62 7.99
N PHE A 182 -0.96 21.20 6.73
CA PHE A 182 -1.10 22.09 5.57
C PHE A 182 -2.54 22.58 5.41
N ALA A 183 -3.54 21.71 5.55
CA ALA A 183 -4.95 22.08 5.50
C ALA A 183 -5.31 23.09 6.62
N ALA A 184 -4.80 22.87 7.84
CA ALA A 184 -4.99 23.81 8.94
C ALA A 184 -4.31 25.16 8.68
N GLN A 185 -3.10 25.18 8.10
CA GLN A 185 -2.41 26.41 7.68
C GLN A 185 -3.19 27.18 6.60
N ALA A 186 -3.82 26.47 5.66
CA ALA A 186 -4.71 27.06 4.67
C ALA A 186 -6.01 27.61 5.29
N GLY A 187 -6.24 27.38 6.58
CA GLY A 187 -7.33 27.96 7.34
C GLY A 187 -8.58 27.10 7.34
N ALA A 188 -8.45 25.78 7.19
CA ALA A 188 -9.53 24.83 7.46
C ALA A 188 -10.23 25.15 8.79
N LYS A 189 -11.56 24.98 8.82
CA LYS A 189 -12.37 25.08 10.04
C LYS A 189 -12.01 23.94 10.97
N HIS A 190 -11.96 22.71 10.43
CA HIS A 190 -11.55 21.52 11.17
C HIS A 190 -10.97 20.47 10.22
N VAL A 191 -10.04 19.66 10.71
CA VAL A 191 -9.40 18.56 9.99
C VAL A 191 -9.51 17.27 10.81
N TYR A 192 -10.10 16.23 10.24
CA TYR A 192 -10.08 14.88 10.80
C TYR A 192 -8.94 14.10 10.16
N ALA A 193 -7.87 13.86 10.93
CA ALA A 193 -6.69 13.12 10.50
C ALA A 193 -6.87 11.63 10.83
N VAL A 194 -7.22 10.81 9.85
CA VAL A 194 -7.51 9.38 10.03
C VAL A 194 -6.25 8.58 9.77
N GLU A 195 -5.77 7.84 10.77
CA GLU A 195 -4.55 7.02 10.67
C GLU A 195 -4.75 5.67 11.36
N ALA A 196 -4.50 4.57 10.66
CA ALA A 196 -4.76 3.23 11.16
C ALA A 196 -3.59 2.64 11.98
N SER A 197 -2.35 3.05 11.68
CA SER A 197 -1.15 2.55 12.34
C SER A 197 -0.88 3.25 13.68
N GLU A 198 0.18 2.80 14.36
CA GLU A 198 0.71 3.47 15.54
C GLU A 198 1.29 4.87 15.26
N MET A 199 1.41 5.27 13.98
CA MET A 199 1.79 6.63 13.61
C MET A 199 0.81 7.69 14.11
N ALA A 200 -0.45 7.31 14.37
CA ALA A 200 -1.46 8.20 14.96
C ALA A 200 -0.98 8.87 16.27
N GLU A 201 -0.20 8.17 17.10
CA GLU A 201 0.34 8.74 18.35
C GLU A 201 1.42 9.79 18.07
N TYR A 202 2.25 9.57 17.04
CA TYR A 202 3.26 10.54 16.62
C TYR A 202 2.62 11.74 15.91
N ALA A 203 1.55 11.53 15.14
CA ALA A 203 0.76 12.60 14.54
C ALA A 203 0.21 13.54 15.63
N ARG A 204 -0.39 12.99 16.70
CA ARG A 204 -0.83 13.78 17.86
C ARG A 204 0.31 14.60 18.46
N LYS A 205 1.46 13.97 18.71
CA LYS A 205 2.65 14.67 19.24
C LYS A 205 3.10 15.83 18.33
N LEU A 206 3.16 15.61 17.03
CA LEU A 206 3.56 16.64 16.07
C LEU A 206 2.54 17.79 16.03
N ILE A 207 1.25 17.47 16.00
CA ILE A 207 0.16 18.44 16.00
C ILE A 207 0.16 19.27 17.29
N ASP A 208 0.32 18.64 18.46
CA ASP A 208 0.42 19.32 19.75
C ASP A 208 1.65 20.25 19.82
N GLY A 209 2.75 19.86 19.16
CA GLY A 209 3.93 20.69 18.98
C GLY A 209 3.72 21.94 18.10
N ASN A 210 2.54 22.10 17.48
CA ASN A 210 2.16 23.26 16.66
C ASN A 210 0.92 23.97 17.25
N PRO A 211 1.05 24.72 18.35
CA PRO A 211 -0.09 25.24 19.12
C PRO A 211 -1.06 26.15 18.34
N SER A 212 -0.59 26.86 17.32
CA SER A 212 -1.42 27.72 16.47
C SER A 212 -2.37 26.97 15.56
N LEU A 213 -2.15 25.66 15.35
CA LEU A 213 -2.91 24.82 14.43
C LEU A 213 -3.67 23.70 15.15
N ARG A 214 -3.17 23.22 16.29
CA ARG A 214 -3.67 22.01 16.97
C ARG A 214 -5.17 21.98 17.24
N GLU A 215 -5.77 23.12 17.59
CA GLU A 215 -7.20 23.18 17.96
C GLU A 215 -8.14 22.89 16.78
N ARG A 216 -7.60 22.90 15.56
CA ARG A 216 -8.35 22.62 14.33
C ARG A 216 -8.21 21.18 13.87
N ILE A 217 -7.41 20.35 14.52
CA ILE A 217 -7.08 19.01 14.02
C ILE A 217 -7.42 17.95 15.08
N THR A 218 -8.23 16.96 14.70
CA THR A 218 -8.52 15.78 15.52
C THR A 218 -7.92 14.55 14.88
N VAL A 219 -7.05 13.83 15.61
CA VAL A 219 -6.48 12.56 15.14
C VAL A 219 -7.38 11.39 15.52
N VAL A 220 -7.92 10.71 14.51
CA VAL A 220 -8.79 9.53 14.64
C VAL A 220 -7.97 8.29 14.32
N LYS A 221 -7.71 7.45 15.33
CA LYS A 221 -6.98 6.19 15.14
C LYS A 221 -7.92 5.10 14.68
N GLY A 222 -7.68 4.53 13.50
CA GLY A 222 -8.46 3.41 12.96
C GLY A 222 -8.46 3.35 11.44
N LYS A 223 -8.99 2.25 10.88
CA LYS A 223 -9.16 2.11 9.43
C LYS A 223 -10.34 2.94 8.96
N VAL A 224 -10.22 3.53 7.77
CA VAL A 224 -11.27 4.42 7.23
C VAL A 224 -12.57 3.68 6.92
N GLU A 225 -12.54 2.36 6.84
CA GLU A 225 -13.67 1.44 6.67
C GLU A 225 -14.42 1.15 7.98
N GLU A 226 -13.82 1.46 9.13
CA GLU A 226 -14.29 1.04 10.46
C GLU A 226 -14.66 2.22 11.37
N ILE A 227 -14.05 3.37 11.16
CA ILE A 227 -14.30 4.58 11.95
C ILE A 227 -15.58 5.31 11.50
N ASP A 228 -16.13 6.15 12.37
CA ASP A 228 -17.18 7.12 12.05
C ASP A 228 -16.69 8.54 12.37
N LEU A 229 -17.16 9.51 11.58
CA LEU A 229 -16.87 10.93 11.77
C LEU A 229 -18.16 11.69 12.11
N PRO A 230 -18.09 12.75 12.94
CA PRO A 230 -19.28 13.45 13.43
C PRO A 230 -19.98 14.31 12.36
N GLU A 231 -19.27 14.68 11.29
CA GLU A 231 -19.80 15.43 10.16
C GLU A 231 -19.10 15.01 8.85
N LYS A 232 -19.74 15.28 7.71
CA LYS A 232 -19.12 15.12 6.39
C LYS A 232 -18.16 16.27 6.10
N ALA A 233 -17.14 16.00 5.29
CA ALA A 233 -16.12 16.94 4.86
C ALA A 233 -16.45 17.60 3.52
N ASP A 234 -16.01 18.84 3.35
CA ASP A 234 -16.02 19.54 2.06
C ASP A 234 -14.86 19.08 1.16
N ILE A 235 -13.74 18.68 1.76
CA ILE A 235 -12.53 18.22 1.08
C ILE A 235 -12.02 16.94 1.69
N LEU A 236 -11.63 16.01 0.83
CA LEU A 236 -10.90 14.82 1.21
C LEU A 236 -9.51 14.87 0.58
N ILE A 237 -8.48 14.89 1.43
CA ILE A 237 -7.08 14.89 1.05
C ILE A 237 -6.44 13.55 1.44
N SER A 238 -5.54 13.04 0.61
CA SER A 238 -4.76 11.85 0.95
C SER A 238 -3.54 11.75 0.04
N GLU A 239 -2.60 10.91 0.43
CA GLU A 239 -1.54 10.41 -0.44
C GLU A 239 -1.71 8.88 -0.53
N PRO A 240 -2.57 8.38 -1.44
CA PRO A 240 -2.87 6.96 -1.57
C PRO A 240 -2.04 6.26 -2.66
N MET A 241 -1.02 6.91 -3.22
CA MET A 241 -0.32 6.42 -4.40
C MET A 241 0.83 5.47 -4.02
N GLY A 242 0.73 4.22 -4.48
CA GLY A 242 1.85 3.28 -4.47
C GLY A 242 2.66 3.31 -5.76
N THR A 243 3.64 2.41 -5.87
CA THR A 243 4.29 2.08 -7.15
C THR A 243 3.24 1.79 -8.23
N LEU A 244 3.43 2.29 -9.45
CA LEU A 244 2.44 2.21 -10.54
C LEU A 244 1.08 2.83 -10.16
N LEU A 245 1.04 3.82 -9.26
CA LEU A 245 -0.16 4.46 -8.71
C LEU A 245 -1.01 3.55 -7.79
N VAL A 246 -1.14 2.26 -8.12
CA VAL A 246 -2.14 1.35 -7.54
C VAL A 246 -1.59 0.39 -6.49
N ASN A 247 -0.26 0.19 -6.41
CA ASN A 247 0.32 -0.73 -5.42
C ASN A 247 -0.12 -0.36 -3.99
N GLU A 248 -0.12 -1.33 -3.08
CA GLU A 248 -0.61 -1.19 -1.70
C GLU A 248 -2.13 -1.10 -1.56
N ARG A 249 -2.86 -0.93 -2.68
CA ARG A 249 -4.33 -0.92 -2.78
C ARG A 249 -4.99 0.18 -1.92
N MET A 250 -4.26 1.22 -1.55
CA MET A 250 -4.78 2.32 -0.72
C MET A 250 -5.82 3.20 -1.44
N LEU A 251 -5.82 3.19 -2.78
CA LEU A 251 -6.88 3.85 -3.58
C LEU A 251 -8.29 3.33 -3.28
N GLU A 252 -8.44 2.07 -2.85
CA GLU A 252 -9.74 1.52 -2.44
C GLU A 252 -10.25 2.24 -1.18
N SER A 253 -9.40 2.35 -0.16
CA SER A 253 -9.70 3.10 1.07
C SER A 253 -9.98 4.58 0.76
N TYR A 254 -9.27 5.17 -0.21
CA TYR A 254 -9.50 6.55 -0.65
C TYR A 254 -10.89 6.76 -1.28
N VAL A 255 -11.32 5.84 -2.15
CA VAL A 255 -12.65 5.85 -2.79
C VAL A 255 -13.76 5.56 -1.76
N ILE A 256 -13.54 4.62 -0.83
CA ILE A 256 -14.48 4.37 0.28
C ILE A 256 -14.65 5.62 1.13
N ALA A 257 -13.55 6.30 1.46
CA ALA A 257 -13.59 7.51 2.28
C ALA A 257 -14.37 8.63 1.60
N ARG A 258 -14.27 8.77 0.26
CA ARG A 258 -15.11 9.69 -0.53
C ARG A 258 -16.59 9.37 -0.30
N ASP A 259 -16.98 8.12 -0.50
CA ASP A 259 -18.39 7.71 -0.44
C ASP A 259 -18.98 7.88 0.97
N ARG A 260 -18.17 7.62 2.00
CA ARG A 260 -18.59 7.74 3.41
C ARG A 260 -18.61 9.19 3.88
N PHE A 261 -17.53 9.92 3.66
CA PHE A 261 -17.24 11.15 4.41
C PHE A 261 -17.30 12.42 3.58
N LEU A 262 -17.31 12.36 2.25
CA LEU A 262 -17.39 13.58 1.43
C LEU A 262 -18.85 14.02 1.25
N VAL A 263 -19.09 15.33 1.30
CA VAL A 263 -20.38 15.93 0.90
C VAL A 263 -20.59 15.81 -0.62
N SER A 264 -21.84 15.90 -1.07
CA SER A 264 -22.13 16.05 -2.50
C SER A 264 -21.44 17.29 -3.06
N ASN A 265 -20.68 17.15 -4.15
CA ASN A 265 -19.82 18.19 -4.74
C ASN A 265 -18.61 18.62 -3.90
N GLY A 266 -18.23 17.84 -2.88
CA GLY A 266 -16.96 18.02 -2.21
C GLY A 266 -15.78 17.73 -3.16
N LYS A 267 -14.58 18.19 -2.78
CA LYS A 267 -13.37 18.02 -3.59
C LYS A 267 -12.48 16.91 -3.08
N MET A 268 -11.76 16.28 -4.01
CA MET A 268 -10.74 15.28 -3.72
C MET A 268 -9.37 15.80 -4.13
N PHE A 269 -8.40 15.68 -3.24
CA PHE A 269 -7.01 16.05 -3.44
C PHE A 269 -6.12 14.82 -3.19
N PRO A 270 -5.64 14.13 -4.25
CA PRO A 270 -5.84 14.38 -5.69
C PRO A 270 -7.23 13.95 -6.22
N SER A 271 -7.67 14.51 -7.35
CA SER A 271 -8.95 14.19 -8.00
C SER A 271 -8.82 13.16 -9.12
N ILE A 272 -7.68 13.15 -9.83
CA ILE A 272 -7.41 12.26 -10.96
C ILE A 272 -6.02 11.67 -10.82
N GLY A 273 -5.87 10.39 -11.16
CA GLY A 273 -4.58 9.75 -11.42
C GLY A 273 -4.47 9.29 -12.87
N ARG A 274 -3.27 9.35 -13.43
CA ARG A 274 -2.96 8.85 -14.78
C ARG A 274 -1.82 7.86 -14.70
N ILE A 275 -2.03 6.65 -15.21
CA ILE A 275 -0.95 5.69 -15.43
C ILE A 275 -0.46 5.89 -16.85
N HIS A 276 0.77 6.37 -17.00
CA HIS A 276 1.42 6.54 -18.29
C HIS A 276 2.21 5.29 -18.63
N MET A 277 2.21 4.91 -19.92
CA MET A 277 2.90 3.72 -20.40
C MET A 277 3.53 3.96 -21.77
N ALA A 278 4.75 3.45 -21.96
CA ALA A 278 5.44 3.45 -23.25
C ALA A 278 6.34 2.22 -23.39
N PRO A 279 6.44 1.60 -24.58
CA PRO A 279 7.45 0.56 -24.83
C PRO A 279 8.86 1.16 -24.71
N PHE A 280 9.80 0.39 -24.16
CA PHE A 280 11.19 0.84 -24.01
C PHE A 280 12.19 -0.17 -24.59
N SER A 281 13.39 0.32 -24.88
CA SER A 281 14.54 -0.50 -25.28
C SER A 281 15.71 -0.25 -24.33
N ASP A 282 16.05 -1.26 -23.51
CA ASP A 282 17.22 -1.24 -22.63
C ASP A 282 17.86 -2.65 -22.59
N GLU A 283 18.85 -2.86 -23.45
CA GLU A 283 19.59 -4.13 -23.52
C GLU A 283 20.37 -4.40 -22.23
N TYR A 284 20.90 -3.35 -21.59
CA TYR A 284 21.70 -3.50 -20.37
C TYR A 284 20.84 -4.06 -19.23
N LEU A 285 19.63 -3.51 -19.03
CA LEU A 285 18.71 -4.05 -18.04
C LEU A 285 18.33 -5.51 -18.35
N TYR A 286 18.00 -5.79 -19.61
CA TYR A 286 17.59 -7.14 -20.01
C TYR A 286 18.70 -8.17 -19.71
N VAL A 287 19.94 -7.86 -20.12
CA VAL A 287 21.10 -8.72 -19.89
C VAL A 287 21.40 -8.84 -18.40
N GLU A 288 21.26 -7.77 -17.62
CA GLU A 288 21.43 -7.80 -16.15
C GLU A 288 20.47 -8.81 -15.50
N ILE A 289 19.19 -8.78 -15.86
CA ILE A 289 18.18 -9.72 -15.34
C ILE A 289 18.47 -11.14 -15.81
N ALA A 290 18.73 -11.33 -17.10
CA ALA A 290 19.03 -12.64 -17.67
C ALA A 290 20.28 -13.28 -17.03
N ASN A 291 21.31 -12.48 -16.76
CA ASN A 291 22.57 -12.95 -16.18
C ASN A 291 22.41 -13.45 -14.74
N LYS A 292 21.43 -12.94 -13.97
CA LYS A 292 21.15 -13.49 -12.62
C LYS A 292 20.79 -14.97 -12.68
N ALA A 293 20.09 -15.40 -13.72
CA ALA A 293 19.72 -16.80 -13.93
C ALA A 293 20.92 -17.71 -14.21
N LEU A 294 22.02 -17.19 -14.77
CA LEU A 294 23.19 -17.98 -15.14
C LEU A 294 23.87 -18.66 -13.96
N PHE A 295 23.73 -18.12 -12.75
CA PHE A 295 24.17 -18.79 -11.52
C PHE A 295 23.64 -20.23 -11.43
N TRP A 296 22.39 -20.46 -11.87
CA TRP A 296 21.75 -21.77 -11.81
C TRP A 296 22.19 -22.72 -12.92
N GLN A 297 23.02 -22.29 -13.88
CA GLN A 297 23.55 -23.18 -14.92
C GLN A 297 24.79 -23.98 -14.49
N GLN A 298 25.21 -23.84 -13.24
CA GLN A 298 26.37 -24.56 -12.71
C GLN A 298 26.10 -26.06 -12.59
N GLN A 299 26.87 -26.87 -13.33
CA GLN A 299 26.78 -28.33 -13.28
C GLN A 299 27.46 -28.96 -12.06
N ASN A 300 28.36 -28.23 -11.40
CA ASN A 300 29.11 -28.70 -10.23
C ASN A 300 29.33 -27.57 -9.22
N TYR A 301 28.28 -27.23 -8.47
CA TYR A 301 28.34 -26.35 -7.31
C TYR A 301 28.59 -27.19 -6.06
N TYR A 302 29.86 -27.29 -5.63
CA TYR A 302 30.28 -28.13 -4.50
C TYR A 302 29.80 -29.60 -4.59
N GLY A 303 29.83 -30.19 -5.78
CA GLY A 303 29.35 -31.56 -6.04
C GLY A 303 27.87 -31.67 -6.40
N VAL A 304 27.15 -30.56 -6.49
CA VAL A 304 25.71 -30.52 -6.80
C VAL A 304 25.46 -29.85 -8.16
N ASN A 305 24.66 -30.49 -9.01
CA ASN A 305 24.21 -29.89 -10.26
C ASN A 305 22.95 -29.02 -10.03
N LEU A 306 23.04 -27.71 -10.29
CA LEU A 306 21.96 -26.75 -10.07
C LEU A 306 21.06 -26.55 -11.31
N THR A 307 21.41 -27.10 -12.48
CA THR A 307 20.77 -26.78 -13.77
C THR A 307 19.27 -27.09 -13.81
N SER A 308 18.79 -28.01 -12.98
CA SER A 308 17.36 -28.33 -12.87
C SER A 308 16.50 -27.15 -12.42
N LEU A 309 17.08 -26.13 -11.77
CA LEU A 309 16.38 -24.94 -11.30
C LEU A 309 16.51 -23.72 -12.23
N TYR A 310 17.34 -23.80 -13.28
CA TYR A 310 17.59 -22.66 -14.18
C TYR A 310 16.31 -22.07 -14.79
N GLY A 311 15.42 -22.92 -15.32
CA GLY A 311 14.17 -22.46 -15.95
C GLY A 311 13.27 -21.70 -14.96
N SER A 312 13.09 -22.25 -13.75
CA SER A 312 12.30 -21.61 -12.69
C SER A 312 12.92 -20.30 -12.23
N ALA A 313 14.25 -20.25 -12.08
CA ALA A 313 14.96 -19.02 -11.70
C ALA A 313 14.85 -17.94 -12.79
N PHE A 314 15.06 -18.31 -14.06
CA PHE A 314 14.91 -17.39 -15.19
C PHE A 314 13.50 -16.78 -15.22
N GLN A 315 12.46 -17.62 -15.12
CA GLN A 315 11.08 -17.13 -15.05
C GLN A 315 10.84 -16.25 -13.81
N GLY A 316 11.39 -16.64 -12.66
CA GLY A 316 11.30 -15.86 -11.42
C GLY A 316 11.88 -14.46 -11.58
N TYR A 317 13.10 -14.32 -12.11
CA TYR A 317 13.71 -13.01 -12.32
C TYR A 317 12.92 -12.11 -13.28
N PHE A 318 12.33 -12.65 -14.35
CA PHE A 318 11.49 -11.89 -15.29
C PHE A 318 10.06 -11.64 -14.78
N SER A 319 9.65 -12.28 -13.66
CA SER A 319 8.38 -12.00 -12.98
C SER A 319 8.45 -10.81 -12.02
N GLN A 320 9.64 -10.24 -11.80
CA GLN A 320 9.81 -9.05 -10.96
C GLN A 320 9.79 -7.79 -11.84
N PRO A 321 8.85 -6.87 -11.63
CA PRO A 321 8.94 -5.57 -12.28
C PRO A 321 10.09 -4.77 -11.63
N VAL A 322 10.74 -3.93 -12.41
CA VAL A 322 11.91 -3.17 -11.97
C VAL A 322 11.49 -1.76 -11.58
N VAL A 323 11.93 -1.29 -10.42
CA VAL A 323 11.70 0.08 -9.95
C VAL A 323 13.03 0.83 -9.96
N ASP A 324 13.15 1.80 -10.87
CA ASP A 324 14.29 2.71 -10.94
C ASP A 324 14.01 3.95 -11.79
N ALA A 325 14.93 4.91 -11.75
CA ALA A 325 14.94 6.04 -12.67
C ALA A 325 15.64 5.63 -13.97
N PHE A 326 15.10 6.06 -15.11
CA PHE A 326 15.71 5.79 -16.41
C PHE A 326 15.65 7.00 -17.34
N ASP A 327 16.50 7.00 -18.36
CA ASP A 327 16.56 8.07 -19.36
C ASP A 327 15.36 7.98 -20.32
N PRO A 328 14.55 9.04 -20.49
CA PRO A 328 13.39 9.01 -21.37
C PRO A 328 13.73 8.73 -22.85
N ARG A 329 15.00 8.84 -23.27
CA ARG A 329 15.46 8.46 -24.62
C ARG A 329 15.39 6.95 -24.88
N LEU A 330 15.24 6.13 -23.84
CA LEU A 330 15.03 4.68 -23.97
C LEU A 330 13.60 4.34 -24.45
N LEU A 331 12.67 5.29 -24.47
CA LEU A 331 11.31 5.08 -24.94
C LEU A 331 11.27 4.93 -26.47
N VAL A 332 10.55 3.93 -26.94
CA VAL A 332 10.43 3.57 -28.37
C VAL A 332 9.25 4.26 -29.04
N SER A 333 8.34 4.84 -28.28
CA SER A 333 7.22 5.66 -28.77
C SER A 333 6.87 6.76 -27.77
N PRO A 334 6.11 7.78 -28.17
CA PRO A 334 5.42 8.64 -27.22
C PRO A 334 4.56 7.81 -26.26
N PRO A 335 4.41 8.25 -25.00
CA PRO A 335 3.59 7.55 -24.03
C PRO A 335 2.09 7.74 -24.29
N THR A 336 1.32 6.73 -23.93
CA THR A 336 -0.13 6.83 -23.74
C THR A 336 -0.44 6.83 -22.23
N PHE A 337 -1.67 7.16 -21.85
CA PHE A 337 -2.07 7.08 -20.45
C PHE A 337 -3.49 6.53 -20.26
N HIS A 338 -3.70 5.85 -19.14
CA HIS A 338 -5.00 5.44 -18.63
C HIS A 338 -5.38 6.32 -17.45
N THR A 339 -6.63 6.81 -17.41
CA THR A 339 -7.09 7.77 -16.40
C THR A 339 -7.99 7.09 -15.38
N LEU A 340 -7.64 7.23 -14.10
CA LEU A 340 -8.47 6.89 -12.96
C LEU A 340 -9.03 8.19 -12.38
N ASN A 341 -10.35 8.37 -12.44
CA ASN A 341 -11.00 9.55 -11.87
C ASN A 341 -11.55 9.19 -10.48
N PHE A 342 -10.85 9.65 -9.44
CA PHE A 342 -11.19 9.31 -8.05
C PHE A 342 -12.52 9.92 -7.61
N THR A 343 -13.03 10.94 -8.30
CA THR A 343 -14.30 11.60 -7.95
C THR A 343 -15.53 10.78 -8.28
N ASN A 344 -15.46 9.88 -9.26
CA ASN A 344 -16.62 9.14 -9.77
C ASN A 344 -16.42 7.62 -9.88
N MET A 345 -15.17 7.13 -9.87
CA MET A 345 -14.92 5.70 -9.99
C MET A 345 -15.45 4.93 -8.79
N LYS A 346 -15.87 3.69 -9.02
CA LYS A 346 -16.23 2.75 -7.96
C LYS A 346 -15.00 2.00 -7.48
N GLU A 347 -15.07 1.56 -6.24
CA GLU A 347 -14.05 0.74 -5.60
C GLU A 347 -13.78 -0.56 -6.39
N GLU A 348 -14.83 -1.18 -6.94
CA GLU A 348 -14.71 -2.45 -7.68
C GLU A 348 -13.93 -2.32 -8.99
N GLU A 349 -13.87 -1.11 -9.57
CA GLU A 349 -13.09 -0.84 -10.79
C GLU A 349 -11.57 -0.88 -10.52
N LEU A 350 -11.14 -0.88 -9.26
CA LEU A 350 -9.74 -1.08 -8.88
C LEU A 350 -9.37 -2.56 -8.78
N TYR A 351 -10.31 -3.50 -8.79
CA TYR A 351 -9.97 -4.92 -8.64
C TYR A 351 -9.36 -5.52 -9.91
N GLU A 352 -9.80 -5.03 -11.06
CA GLU A 352 -9.27 -5.40 -12.37
C GLU A 352 -9.19 -4.14 -13.24
N ILE A 353 -7.98 -3.73 -13.61
CA ILE A 353 -7.74 -2.57 -14.47
C ILE A 353 -7.22 -3.09 -15.80
N ASP A 354 -8.05 -2.98 -16.83
CA ASP A 354 -7.75 -3.43 -18.19
C ASP A 354 -7.41 -2.27 -19.11
N ILE A 355 -6.15 -2.22 -19.57
CA ILE A 355 -5.63 -1.13 -20.38
C ILE A 355 -5.21 -1.67 -21.75
N PRO A 356 -5.95 -1.35 -22.84
CA PRO A 356 -5.51 -1.66 -24.19
C PRO A 356 -4.32 -0.79 -24.58
N LEU A 357 -3.35 -1.39 -25.24
CA LEU A 357 -2.11 -0.73 -25.65
C LEU A 357 -2.05 -0.61 -27.16
N ASN A 358 -1.69 0.58 -27.64
CA ASN A 358 -1.46 0.86 -29.05
C ASN A 358 -0.40 1.95 -29.21
N TYR A 359 0.67 1.64 -29.93
CA TYR A 359 1.82 2.49 -30.13
C TYR A 359 2.32 2.37 -31.57
N THR A 360 2.99 3.43 -32.03
CA THR A 360 3.79 3.40 -33.26
C THR A 360 5.25 3.61 -32.87
N ALA A 361 6.11 2.66 -33.20
CA ALA A 361 7.54 2.75 -32.92
C ALA A 361 8.14 3.94 -33.70
N THR A 362 8.88 4.83 -33.04
CA THR A 362 9.55 5.96 -33.72
C THR A 362 10.92 5.57 -34.26
N VAL A 363 11.48 4.47 -33.76
CA VAL A 363 12.82 3.97 -34.10
C VAL A 363 12.79 2.46 -34.33
N GLY A 364 13.68 1.97 -35.19
CA GLY A 364 13.91 0.53 -35.32
C GLY A 364 14.80 0.03 -34.19
N THR A 365 14.31 -0.91 -33.39
CA THR A 365 15.02 -1.41 -32.21
C THR A 365 14.42 -2.73 -31.69
N ARG A 366 15.04 -3.27 -30.64
CA ARG A 366 14.51 -4.37 -29.83
C ARG A 366 13.77 -3.81 -28.61
N VAL A 367 12.46 -4.01 -28.56
CA VAL A 367 11.57 -3.62 -27.46
C VAL A 367 11.70 -4.63 -26.34
N HIS A 368 12.16 -4.17 -25.18
CA HIS A 368 12.47 -4.99 -24.01
C HIS A 368 11.29 -5.12 -23.05
N GLY A 369 10.28 -4.25 -23.16
CA GLY A 369 9.15 -4.27 -22.25
C GLY A 369 8.34 -2.99 -22.29
N LEU A 370 7.56 -2.76 -21.23
CA LEU A 370 6.74 -1.58 -21.02
C LEU A 370 7.23 -0.80 -19.81
N ALA A 371 7.50 0.48 -19.99
CA ALA A 371 7.82 1.42 -18.91
C ALA A 371 6.54 2.13 -18.49
N CYS A 372 6.36 2.30 -17.19
CA CYS A 372 5.17 2.90 -16.61
C CYS A 372 5.54 3.91 -15.51
N TRP A 373 4.76 4.98 -15.42
CA TRP A 373 4.84 5.98 -14.36
C TRP A 373 3.45 6.57 -14.14
N PHE A 374 3.32 7.51 -13.22
CA PHE A 374 2.03 8.15 -12.98
C PHE A 374 2.10 9.64 -12.69
N ASP A 375 1.00 10.31 -12.99
CA ASP A 375 0.74 11.68 -12.60
C ASP A 375 -0.56 11.73 -11.79
N VAL A 376 -0.66 12.64 -10.83
CA VAL A 376 -1.93 12.95 -10.15
C VAL A 376 -2.24 14.43 -10.23
N LEU A 377 -3.52 14.75 -10.41
CA LEU A 377 -4.04 16.11 -10.48
C LEU A 377 -4.70 16.50 -9.18
N PHE A 378 -4.34 17.67 -8.67
CA PHE A 378 -5.09 18.42 -7.67
C PHE A 378 -5.91 19.48 -8.40
N ASP A 379 -7.20 19.21 -8.62
CA ASP A 379 -8.11 20.07 -9.37
C ASP A 379 -8.71 21.17 -8.48
N GLY A 380 -7.83 22.09 -8.06
CA GLY A 380 -8.17 23.22 -7.22
C GLY A 380 -8.90 24.34 -7.95
N SER A 381 -9.69 25.12 -7.22
CA SER A 381 -10.54 26.18 -7.80
C SER A 381 -9.75 27.39 -8.27
N SER A 382 -8.55 27.61 -7.71
CA SER A 382 -7.66 28.70 -8.13
C SER A 382 -6.66 28.24 -9.18
N VAL A 383 -6.04 27.07 -8.96
CA VAL A 383 -5.00 26.53 -9.82
C VAL A 383 -5.00 25.01 -9.81
N GLN A 384 -4.82 24.43 -11.00
CA GLN A 384 -4.58 23.00 -11.17
C GLN A 384 -3.10 22.69 -10.93
N ARG A 385 -2.83 21.71 -10.07
CA ARG A 385 -1.46 21.24 -9.78
C ARG A 385 -1.30 19.77 -10.13
N TRP A 386 -0.21 19.45 -10.83
CA TRP A 386 0.18 18.09 -11.15
C TRP A 386 1.39 17.68 -10.33
N LEU A 387 1.30 16.52 -9.69
CA LEU A 387 2.47 15.77 -9.22
C LEU A 387 2.76 14.71 -10.27
N SER A 388 3.97 14.72 -10.83
CA SER A 388 4.39 13.81 -11.89
C SER A 388 5.57 12.96 -11.44
N THR A 389 5.55 11.69 -11.80
CA THR A 389 6.68 10.75 -11.63
C THR A 389 7.33 10.38 -12.98
N ALA A 390 7.11 11.19 -14.02
CA ALA A 390 7.61 10.93 -15.35
C ALA A 390 9.15 10.84 -15.44
N PRO A 391 9.70 9.97 -16.31
CA PRO A 391 11.13 9.91 -16.54
C PRO A 391 11.64 11.24 -17.12
N GLY A 392 12.80 11.71 -16.64
CA GLY A 392 13.37 13.01 -16.99
C GLY A 392 12.88 14.18 -16.14
N SER A 393 11.80 14.03 -15.36
CA SER A 393 11.42 14.96 -14.29
C SER A 393 12.30 14.73 -13.05
N PRO A 394 12.34 15.68 -12.09
CA PRO A 394 12.98 15.45 -10.79
C PRO A 394 12.49 14.15 -10.15
N THR A 395 13.43 13.29 -9.75
CA THR A 395 13.13 11.95 -9.24
C THR A 395 12.37 12.03 -7.92
N THR A 396 11.30 11.26 -7.83
CA THR A 396 10.54 11.00 -6.60
C THR A 396 10.93 9.63 -6.03
N HIS A 397 10.54 9.34 -4.79
CA HIS A 397 10.80 8.03 -4.18
C HIS A 397 10.06 6.87 -4.86
N TRP A 398 9.02 7.15 -5.66
CA TRP A 398 8.32 6.14 -6.46
C TRP A 398 9.12 5.68 -7.68
N TYR A 399 10.08 6.48 -8.15
CA TYR A 399 10.79 6.26 -9.40
C TYR A 399 9.82 5.98 -10.57
N GLN A 400 10.19 5.10 -11.50
CA GLN A 400 9.32 4.55 -12.52
C GLN A 400 9.33 3.02 -12.42
N LEU A 401 8.33 2.37 -13.03
CA LEU A 401 8.24 0.92 -13.13
C LEU A 401 8.60 0.45 -14.54
N ARG A 402 9.38 -0.62 -14.68
CA ARG A 402 9.66 -1.26 -15.97
C ARG A 402 9.30 -2.75 -15.91
N CYS A 403 8.34 -3.14 -16.73
CA CYS A 403 7.93 -4.53 -16.92
C CYS A 403 8.76 -5.13 -18.06
N VAL A 404 9.79 -5.92 -17.73
CA VAL A 404 10.70 -6.53 -18.71
C VAL A 404 10.11 -7.84 -19.22
N LEU A 405 10.07 -8.01 -20.54
CA LEU A 405 9.63 -9.25 -21.18
C LEU A 405 10.80 -10.22 -21.34
N SER A 406 10.56 -11.51 -21.07
CA SER A 406 11.57 -12.55 -21.24
C SER A 406 11.98 -12.77 -22.71
N GLN A 407 11.04 -12.51 -23.63
CA GLN A 407 11.25 -12.50 -25.07
C GLN A 407 11.04 -11.09 -25.61
N PRO A 408 12.11 -10.34 -25.90
CA PRO A 408 12.01 -9.01 -26.51
C PRO A 408 11.46 -9.08 -27.93
N LEU A 409 10.85 -7.98 -28.39
CA LEU A 409 10.21 -7.88 -29.71
C LEU A 409 11.05 -7.00 -30.65
N TYR A 410 11.24 -7.41 -31.89
CA TYR A 410 11.90 -6.57 -32.90
C TYR A 410 10.89 -5.70 -33.64
N VAL A 411 11.16 -4.40 -33.70
CA VAL A 411 10.32 -3.42 -34.40
C VAL A 411 11.16 -2.55 -35.32
N MET A 412 10.55 -2.08 -36.40
CA MET A 412 11.09 -1.06 -37.30
C MET A 412 10.42 0.29 -37.01
N ALA A 413 11.02 1.40 -37.46
CA ALA A 413 10.47 2.76 -37.26
C ALA A 413 9.19 3.02 -38.08
N GLY A 414 8.03 3.11 -37.45
CA GLY A 414 6.72 3.23 -38.09
C GLY A 414 5.84 1.99 -37.90
N GLN A 415 6.38 0.93 -37.29
CA GLN A 415 5.64 -0.29 -37.00
C GLN A 415 4.67 -0.09 -35.84
N GLU A 416 3.47 -0.67 -35.97
CA GLU A 416 2.50 -0.69 -34.88
C GLU A 416 2.83 -1.78 -33.84
N ILE A 417 2.76 -1.41 -32.57
CA ILE A 417 2.84 -2.28 -31.40
C ILE A 417 1.49 -2.20 -30.70
N THR A 418 0.79 -3.32 -30.59
CA THR A 418 -0.49 -3.43 -29.88
C THR A 418 -0.38 -4.36 -28.69
N GLY A 419 -1.30 -4.28 -27.73
CA GLY A 419 -1.21 -5.14 -26.58
C GLY A 419 -2.28 -4.88 -25.53
N ARG A 420 -2.04 -5.41 -24.34
CA ARG A 420 -2.90 -5.27 -23.17
C ARG A 420 -2.04 -5.27 -21.91
N LEU A 421 -2.28 -4.31 -21.01
CA LEU A 421 -1.78 -4.31 -19.65
C LEU A 421 -2.97 -4.55 -18.73
N LEU A 422 -3.00 -5.72 -18.09
CA LEU A 422 -4.07 -6.12 -17.17
C LEU A 422 -3.50 -6.21 -15.75
N LEU A 423 -4.03 -5.39 -14.84
CA LEU A 423 -3.70 -5.40 -13.43
C LEU A 423 -4.82 -6.10 -12.66
N VAL A 424 -4.50 -7.18 -11.95
CA VAL A 424 -5.47 -7.95 -11.14
C VAL A 424 -5.09 -7.88 -9.66
N ALA A 425 -5.95 -7.28 -8.84
CA ALA A 425 -5.73 -7.14 -7.42
C ALA A 425 -5.72 -8.51 -6.71
N HIS A 426 -4.87 -8.67 -5.70
CA HIS A 426 -4.85 -9.86 -4.84
C HIS A 426 -4.71 -9.50 -3.36
N SER A 427 -4.90 -10.50 -2.51
CA SER A 427 -5.03 -10.34 -1.05
C SER A 427 -3.76 -9.92 -0.32
N ALA A 428 -2.60 -9.96 -0.99
CA ALA A 428 -1.33 -9.46 -0.44
C ALA A 428 -1.16 -7.94 -0.58
N GLN A 429 -2.26 -7.18 -0.71
CA GLN A 429 -2.25 -5.71 -0.91
C GLN A 429 -1.47 -5.28 -2.15
N SER A 430 -1.64 -5.98 -3.27
CA SER A 430 -0.91 -5.66 -4.51
C SER A 430 -1.66 -6.18 -5.74
N TYR A 431 -1.01 -6.11 -6.89
CA TYR A 431 -1.52 -6.50 -8.20
C TYR A 431 -0.59 -7.50 -8.91
N THR A 432 -1.20 -8.50 -9.53
CA THR A 432 -0.57 -9.27 -10.59
C THR A 432 -0.68 -8.49 -11.90
N ILE A 433 0.46 -8.25 -12.55
CA ILE A 433 0.55 -7.58 -13.84
C ILE A 433 0.62 -8.65 -14.94
N ASN A 434 -0.36 -8.66 -15.84
CA ASN A 434 -0.33 -9.46 -17.06
C ASN A 434 -0.14 -8.52 -18.26
N LEU A 435 1.04 -8.58 -18.87
CA LEU A 435 1.42 -7.74 -20.01
C LEU A 435 1.48 -8.60 -21.26
N THR A 436 0.81 -8.18 -22.32
CA THR A 436 1.01 -8.71 -23.66
C THR A 436 1.36 -7.57 -24.60
N LEU A 437 2.44 -7.73 -25.37
CA LEU A 437 2.81 -6.85 -26.48
C LEU A 437 2.93 -7.68 -27.75
N SER A 438 2.41 -7.14 -28.84
CA SER A 438 2.39 -7.76 -30.16
C SER A 438 2.79 -6.74 -31.22
N VAL A 439 3.68 -7.14 -32.11
CA VAL A 439 4.12 -6.31 -33.24
C VAL A 439 3.29 -6.69 -34.46
N LYS A 440 2.65 -5.73 -35.11
CA LYS A 440 1.91 -5.99 -36.34
C LYS A 440 2.84 -6.21 -37.53
N MET A 441 2.41 -7.03 -38.48
CA MET A 441 3.09 -7.18 -39.76
C MET A 441 3.15 -5.84 -40.48
N TRP A 442 4.29 -5.55 -41.09
CA TRP A 442 4.53 -4.32 -41.83
C TRP A 442 5.27 -4.62 -43.13
N GLY A 443 4.82 -3.99 -44.21
CA GLY A 443 5.49 -3.95 -45.50
C GLY A 443 4.51 -4.15 -46.66
N PRO A 444 4.90 -3.83 -47.91
CA PRO A 444 4.13 -4.18 -49.09
C PRO A 444 3.94 -5.70 -49.19
N GLY A 445 2.70 -6.16 -49.31
CA GLY A 445 2.36 -7.59 -49.44
C GLY A 445 2.11 -8.35 -48.13
N ALA A 446 2.27 -7.72 -46.97
CA ALA A 446 1.82 -8.28 -45.70
C ALA A 446 0.29 -8.15 -45.56
N GLU A 447 -0.37 -9.13 -44.96
CA GLU A 447 -1.77 -8.98 -44.52
C GLU A 447 -1.83 -7.87 -43.46
N GLN A 448 -2.20 -6.65 -43.88
CA GLN A 448 -2.28 -5.49 -43.00
C GLN A 448 -3.17 -5.81 -41.80
N GLY A 449 -2.60 -5.75 -40.60
CA GLY A 449 -3.29 -6.07 -39.35
C GLY A 449 -2.92 -7.43 -38.72
N GLY A 450 -2.23 -8.32 -39.44
CA GLY A 450 -1.73 -9.58 -38.85
C GLY A 450 -0.63 -9.34 -37.81
N ILE A 451 -0.40 -10.34 -36.94
CA ILE A 451 0.61 -10.27 -35.87
C ILE A 451 1.89 -10.98 -36.30
N LEU A 452 3.02 -10.28 -36.23
CA LEU A 452 4.35 -10.79 -36.57
C LEU A 452 5.03 -11.50 -35.39
N GLN A 453 4.99 -10.86 -34.21
CA GLN A 453 5.61 -11.35 -32.98
C GLN A 453 4.68 -11.01 -31.81
N THR A 454 4.63 -11.88 -30.80
CA THR A 454 3.93 -11.63 -29.53
C THR A 454 4.82 -12.06 -28.39
N SER A 455 4.82 -11.27 -27.32
CA SER A 455 5.48 -11.59 -26.07
C SER A 455 4.58 -11.24 -24.91
N THR A 456 4.59 -12.10 -23.90
CA THR A 456 3.73 -11.99 -22.72
C THR A 456 4.56 -12.15 -21.46
N GLY A 457 4.24 -11.36 -20.44
CA GLY A 457 4.85 -11.41 -19.11
C GLY A 457 3.77 -11.44 -18.03
N LYS A 458 4.00 -12.25 -16.99
CA LYS A 458 3.24 -12.22 -15.75
C LYS A 458 4.18 -11.80 -14.64
N LEU A 459 3.93 -10.63 -14.05
CA LEU A 459 4.77 -10.03 -13.02
C LEU A 459 3.95 -9.82 -11.73
N ASP A 460 4.63 -9.81 -10.59
CA ASP A 460 4.02 -9.48 -9.29
C ASP A 460 4.52 -8.12 -8.80
N LEU A 461 3.59 -7.19 -8.59
CA LEU A 461 3.91 -5.83 -8.12
C LEU A 461 4.23 -5.79 -6.63
N LYS A 462 3.98 -6.87 -5.86
CA LYS A 462 4.21 -6.90 -4.41
C LYS A 462 5.70 -6.82 -4.06
N GLU A 463 6.54 -7.52 -4.83
CA GLU A 463 7.98 -7.64 -4.58
C GLU A 463 8.79 -7.19 -5.80
N PRO A 464 8.75 -5.88 -6.13
CA PRO A 464 9.50 -5.36 -7.25
C PRO A 464 11.01 -5.40 -6.97
N TYR A 465 11.80 -5.48 -8.03
CA TYR A 465 13.24 -5.32 -7.96
C TYR A 465 13.61 -3.83 -7.96
N TYR A 466 13.95 -3.29 -6.78
CA TYR A 466 14.46 -1.92 -6.66
C TYR A 466 15.91 -1.86 -7.16
N ARG A 467 16.10 -1.26 -8.34
CA ARG A 467 17.40 -1.12 -9.00
C ARG A 467 17.97 0.27 -8.73
N LEU A 468 18.51 0.46 -7.53
CA LEU A 468 19.22 1.69 -7.19
C LEU A 468 20.58 1.67 -7.87
N SER A 469 20.76 2.47 -8.93
CA SER A 469 22.07 2.68 -9.52
C SER A 469 23.01 3.22 -8.45
N GLN A 470 23.95 2.41 -7.97
CA GLN A 470 25.11 2.96 -7.29
C GLN A 470 25.79 3.91 -8.30
N PRO A 471 26.16 5.15 -7.92
CA PRO A 471 27.12 5.87 -8.72
C PRO A 471 28.33 4.96 -8.85
N GLN A 472 28.69 4.56 -10.09
CA GLN A 472 29.92 3.81 -10.28
C GLN A 472 31.05 4.64 -9.65
N PRO A 473 31.87 4.08 -8.75
CA PRO A 473 33.08 4.75 -8.36
C PRO A 473 33.87 4.95 -9.64
N TYR A 474 34.12 6.21 -10.01
CA TYR A 474 35.07 6.57 -11.05
C TYR A 474 36.36 5.80 -10.76
N ALA A 475 36.63 4.76 -11.54
CA ALA A 475 37.92 4.11 -11.52
C ALA A 475 38.91 5.16 -12.01
N TRP A 476 39.71 5.71 -11.10
CA TRP A 476 40.89 6.46 -11.49
C TRP A 476 41.75 5.49 -12.31
N ALA A 477 41.85 5.74 -13.61
CA ALA A 477 42.85 5.12 -14.44
C ALA A 477 44.21 5.54 -13.88
N GLN A 478 44.81 4.68 -13.05
CA GLN A 478 46.24 4.74 -12.81
C GLN A 478 46.91 4.17 -14.04
N ASP A 479 47.43 5.10 -14.84
CA ASP A 479 48.46 4.85 -15.83
C ASP A 479 49.64 4.14 -15.14
N GLN A 480 49.72 2.82 -15.32
CA GLN A 480 50.97 2.08 -15.17
C GLN A 480 51.23 1.31 -16.46
N GLN A 481 52.01 1.94 -17.32
CA GLN A 481 52.76 1.24 -18.36
C GLN A 481 53.62 0.14 -17.69
N GLN A 482 53.36 -1.12 -18.02
CA GLN A 482 54.35 -2.19 -17.89
C GLN A 482 54.74 -2.68 -19.29
N PRO A 483 56.04 -2.74 -19.63
CA PRO A 483 56.50 -3.31 -20.89
C PRO A 483 56.38 -4.85 -20.86
N GLN A 484 55.91 -5.42 -21.96
CA GLN A 484 55.97 -6.85 -22.25
C GLN A 484 57.42 -7.36 -22.18
N GLN A 485 57.68 -8.41 -21.39
CA GLN A 485 58.72 -9.39 -21.71
C GLN A 485 58.27 -10.83 -21.41
N GLN A 486 58.38 -11.65 -22.44
CA GLN A 486 58.22 -13.09 -22.45
C GLN A 486 59.21 -13.75 -21.47
N ILE A 487 58.77 -14.74 -20.70
CA ILE A 487 59.68 -15.63 -19.97
C ILE A 487 59.59 -17.02 -20.60
N SER A 488 60.57 -17.30 -21.45
CA SER A 488 61.00 -18.65 -21.79
C SER A 488 61.81 -19.24 -20.63
N SER A 489 61.53 -20.51 -20.36
CA SER A 489 62.30 -21.48 -19.56
C SER A 489 63.82 -21.27 -19.53
N LEU A 490 64.43 -21.41 -18.34
CA LEU A 490 65.64 -22.21 -18.11
C LEU A 490 65.93 -22.37 -16.61
N GLN A 491 66.31 -23.59 -16.23
CA GLN A 491 66.75 -24.04 -14.92
C GLN A 491 68.20 -23.60 -14.63
N ASP A 492 68.51 -23.44 -13.34
CA ASP A 492 69.68 -23.97 -12.60
C ASP A 492 70.48 -23.02 -11.67
N LEU A 493 70.74 -23.57 -10.46
CA LEU A 493 71.86 -23.39 -9.52
C LEU A 493 71.87 -22.26 -8.44
N SER A 494 71.45 -22.67 -7.23
CA SER A 494 72.09 -22.62 -5.87
C SER A 494 72.85 -21.38 -5.30
N PRO A 495 72.93 -21.22 -3.95
CA PRO A 495 73.20 -19.95 -3.26
C PRO A 495 74.54 -19.85 -2.48
N GLN A 496 75.07 -18.63 -2.28
CA GLN A 496 76.12 -18.25 -1.29
C GLN A 496 75.86 -16.77 -0.88
N ILE A 497 75.57 -16.38 0.37
CA ILE A 497 76.37 -16.25 1.63
C ILE A 497 77.34 -15.03 1.69
N GLN A 498 77.06 -14.16 2.67
CA GLN A 498 77.91 -13.24 3.49
C GLN A 498 78.54 -11.94 2.91
N ASP A 499 78.24 -10.80 3.55
CA ASP A 499 79.13 -9.95 4.38
C ASP A 499 78.38 -8.62 4.69
N ALA A 500 78.04 -8.22 5.92
CA ALA A 500 78.84 -7.82 7.10
C ALA A 500 79.42 -6.38 7.06
N VAL A 501 78.75 -5.48 7.82
CA VAL A 501 79.29 -4.44 8.73
C VAL A 501 80.04 -3.22 8.16
N ASP A 502 79.53 -1.99 8.36
CA ASP A 502 80.09 -1.03 9.35
C ASP A 502 79.18 0.22 9.60
N PRO A 503 79.11 0.77 10.84
CA PRO A 503 78.26 1.91 11.24
C PRO A 503 79.05 3.15 11.71
N ALA A 504 78.45 4.36 11.68
CA ALA A 504 78.75 5.53 12.57
C ALA A 504 77.97 6.77 12.08
N LEU A 505 76.99 7.28 12.85
CA LEU A 505 77.10 8.32 13.90
C LEU A 505 77.28 9.76 13.37
N MET A 506 76.28 10.61 13.62
CA MET A 506 76.36 11.92 14.32
C MET A 506 75.00 12.66 14.20
N GLN A 507 74.26 12.76 15.30
CA GLN A 507 74.07 13.97 16.14
C GLN A 507 72.97 14.95 15.69
N GLN A 508 71.94 15.04 16.56
CA GLN A 508 71.33 16.25 17.15
C GLN A 508 70.65 17.25 16.18
N SER A 509 69.49 17.89 16.45
CA SER A 509 68.84 18.31 17.69
C SER A 509 67.38 18.74 17.37
N SER A 510 66.49 18.58 18.35
CA SER A 510 65.12 19.13 18.48
C SER A 510 65.10 20.68 18.63
N PRO A 511 63.99 21.39 18.98
CA PRO A 511 62.53 21.21 18.76
C PRO A 511 61.79 22.54 18.39
N ASN A 512 60.44 22.52 18.41
CA ASN A 512 59.46 23.64 18.51
C ASN A 512 59.13 24.38 17.18
N SER A 513 57.93 24.90 16.91
CA SER A 513 56.79 25.32 17.75
C SER A 513 55.46 25.32 16.95
N THR A 514 54.38 25.30 17.72
CA THR A 514 52.95 25.50 17.43
C THR A 514 52.55 26.90 16.91
N ALA A 515 51.28 26.99 16.49
CA ALA A 515 50.43 28.15 16.12
C ALA A 515 50.33 28.35 14.59
N LEU A 516 49.15 28.40 13.96
CA LEU A 516 47.77 28.76 14.34
C LEU A 516 46.77 27.95 13.50
#